data_AF-A0A915PCE6-F1
#
_entry.id   AF-A0A915PCE6-F1
#
_cell.length_a   1.000
_cell.length_b   1.000
_cell.length_c   1.000
_cell.angle_alpha   90.00
_cell.angle_beta   90.00
_cell.angle_gamma   90.00
#
_symmetry.space_group_name_H-M   'P 1'
#
loop_
_entity.id
_entity.type
_entity.pdbx_description
1 polymer ?
#
loop_
_entity_poly.entity_id
_entity_poly.type
_entity_poly.pdbx_seq_one_letter_code
_entity_poly.pdbx_strand_id
1 'polypeptide(L)'
;MLQAVTTYSNSQVDVIGYSMGSPIARKAILGGRCVDTEEELGPPLTHLVHSFLGVAGANRDAVYLCKLLQYSYKHGYGPCNNVTGIRCHSRFLDDLNGENRSRFEASKRIYTIYSETDEIVGFKDCDGKYVSEIKGQDHTLKHDFRIEIAN
;
A
#
# COMPACT_ATOMS: atom_id res chain seq x y z
N MET A 1 14.14 -9.91 -4.42
CA MET A 1 14.16 -9.02 -5.60
C MET A 1 14.89 -7.71 -5.33
N LEU A 2 14.46 -6.87 -4.38
CA LEU A 2 15.13 -5.58 -4.08
C LEU A 2 16.64 -5.72 -3.89
N GLN A 3 17.07 -6.61 -2.98
CA GLN A 3 18.49 -6.89 -2.74
C GLN A 3 19.24 -7.30 -4.01
N ALA A 4 18.64 -8.16 -4.85
CA ALA A 4 19.28 -8.60 -6.08
C ALA A 4 19.49 -7.43 -7.06
N VAL A 5 18.49 -6.56 -7.22
CA VAL A 5 18.58 -5.39 -8.11
C VAL A 5 19.55 -4.34 -7.57
N THR A 6 19.56 -4.08 -6.26
CA THR A 6 20.49 -3.11 -5.65
C THR A 6 21.93 -3.62 -5.70
N THR A 7 22.15 -4.92 -5.51
CA THR A 7 23.48 -5.52 -5.65
C THR A 7 23.94 -5.52 -7.10
N TYR A 8 23.07 -5.86 -8.05
CA TYR A 8 23.40 -5.86 -9.47
C TYR A 8 23.73 -4.45 -10.00
N SER A 9 22.93 -3.45 -9.62
CA SER A 9 23.13 -2.06 -10.04
C SER A 9 24.17 -1.29 -9.20
N ASN A 10 24.60 -1.85 -8.07
CA ASN A 10 25.40 -1.18 -7.05
C ASN A 10 24.83 0.20 -6.66
N SER A 11 23.51 0.29 -6.53
CA SER A 11 22.79 1.54 -6.28
C SER A 11 21.49 1.31 -5.50
N GLN A 12 20.98 2.36 -4.86
CA GLN A 12 19.60 2.35 -4.37
C GLN A 12 18.62 2.34 -5.55
N VAL A 13 17.43 1.79 -5.34
CA VAL A 13 16.39 1.72 -6.38
C VAL A 13 15.19 2.58 -6.02
N ASP A 14 14.48 3.04 -7.05
CA ASP A 14 13.15 3.60 -6.88
C ASP A 14 12.11 2.48 -7.04
N VAL A 15 11.11 2.44 -6.15
CA VAL A 15 10.07 1.41 -6.12
C VAL A 15 8.73 2.02 -6.48
N ILE A 16 8.06 1.44 -7.48
CA ILE A 16 6.71 1.84 -7.87
C ILE A 16 5.76 0.70 -7.53
N GLY A 17 4.86 0.93 -6.57
CA GLY A 17 3.82 -0.01 -6.17
C GLY A 17 2.46 0.42 -6.72
N TYR A 18 1.87 -0.40 -7.59
CA TYR A 18 0.54 -0.13 -8.14
C TYR A 18 -0.53 -1.03 -7.50
N SER A 19 -1.70 -0.49 -7.16
CA SER A 19 -2.82 -1.26 -6.60
C SER A 19 -2.39 -2.05 -5.34
N MET A 20 -2.69 -3.35 -5.28
CA MET A 20 -2.23 -4.27 -4.24
C MET A 20 -0.69 -4.38 -4.14
N GLY A 21 0.03 -4.07 -5.22
CA GLY A 21 1.49 -4.06 -5.22
C GLY A 21 2.07 -3.02 -4.26
N SER A 22 1.37 -1.93 -3.98
CA SER A 22 1.81 -0.92 -3.00
C SER A 22 1.97 -1.52 -1.59
N PRO A 23 0.93 -2.03 -0.91
CA PRO A 23 1.09 -2.60 0.43
C PRO A 23 1.97 -3.86 0.44
N ILE A 24 2.01 -4.67 -0.62
CA ILE A 24 2.94 -5.82 -0.71
C ILE A 24 4.40 -5.35 -0.71
N ALA A 25 4.73 -4.36 -1.54
CA ALA A 25 6.08 -3.80 -1.57
C ALA A 25 6.43 -3.15 -0.23
N ARG A 26 5.48 -2.44 0.41
CA ARG A 26 5.66 -1.91 1.77
C ARG A 26 6.02 -3.01 2.76
N LYS A 27 5.31 -4.15 2.77
CA LYS A 27 5.65 -5.27 3.68
C LYS A 27 7.05 -5.83 3.42
N ALA A 28 7.42 -6.01 2.15
CA ALA A 28 8.76 -6.47 1.80
C ALA A 28 9.87 -5.49 2.24
N ILE A 29 9.61 -4.18 2.19
CA ILE A 29 10.55 -3.15 2.65
C ILE A 29 10.60 -3.08 4.18
N LEU A 30 9.45 -3.24 4.84
CA LEU A 30 9.37 -3.24 6.31
C LEU A 30 10.11 -4.44 6.92
N GLY A 31 10.00 -5.61 6.27
CA GLY A 31 10.52 -6.87 6.79
C GLY A 31 9.76 -7.34 8.04
N GLY A 32 10.50 -7.95 8.97
CA GLY A 32 9.98 -8.55 10.19
C GLY A 32 9.14 -9.79 9.94
N ARG A 33 8.21 -10.09 10.86
CA ARG A 33 7.40 -11.32 10.80
C ARG A 33 6.15 -11.17 9.94
N CYS A 34 5.78 -12.24 9.25
CA CYS A 34 4.47 -12.39 8.62
C CYS A 34 3.35 -12.42 9.67
N VAL A 35 2.21 -11.79 9.38
CA VAL A 35 1.09 -11.63 10.32
C VAL A 35 0.26 -12.91 10.52
N ASP A 36 0.46 -13.89 9.65
CA ASP A 36 -0.24 -15.18 9.59
C ASP A 36 0.66 -16.35 10.00
N THR A 37 1.84 -16.48 9.39
CA THR A 37 2.76 -17.61 9.59
C THR A 37 3.87 -17.34 10.61
N GLU A 38 4.07 -16.08 11.00
CA GLU A 38 5.20 -15.61 11.82
C GLU A 38 6.60 -15.84 11.22
N GLU A 39 6.66 -16.23 9.95
CA GLU A 39 7.91 -16.36 9.21
C GLU A 39 8.66 -15.03 9.14
N GLU A 40 9.99 -15.09 9.25
CA GLU A 40 10.86 -13.92 9.26
C GLU A 40 11.25 -13.50 7.84
N LEU A 41 10.79 -12.33 7.41
CA LEU A 41 11.15 -11.71 6.13
C LEU A 41 12.52 -11.04 6.15
N GLY A 42 13.16 -10.96 7.32
CA GLY A 42 14.45 -10.33 7.53
C GLY A 42 14.36 -8.86 7.98
N PRO A 43 15.51 -8.17 8.07
CA PRO A 43 15.57 -6.79 8.54
C PRO A 43 14.96 -5.81 7.51
N PRO A 44 14.58 -4.58 7.95
CA PRO A 44 14.06 -3.56 7.06
C PRO A 44 15.03 -3.21 5.91
N LEU A 45 14.48 -3.07 4.71
CA LEU A 45 15.21 -2.77 3.48
C LEU A 45 15.15 -1.29 3.07
N THR A 46 14.70 -0.39 3.96
CA THR A 46 14.55 1.05 3.68
C THR A 46 15.80 1.69 3.07
N HIS A 47 16.98 1.26 3.52
CA HIS A 47 18.27 1.77 3.04
C HIS A 47 18.59 1.39 1.58
N LEU A 48 17.89 0.41 1.01
CA LEU A 48 18.02 0.01 -0.39
C LEU A 48 17.09 0.81 -1.32
N VAL A 49 16.11 1.50 -0.75
CA VAL A 49 15.09 2.24 -1.51
C VAL A 49 15.37 3.74 -1.44
N HIS A 50 15.63 4.34 -2.58
CA HIS A 50 15.83 5.77 -2.71
C HIS A 50 14.49 6.50 -2.61
N SER A 51 13.56 6.21 -3.51
CA SER A 51 12.18 6.72 -3.49
C SER A 51 11.14 5.62 -3.62
N PHE A 52 9.96 5.84 -3.02
CA PHE A 52 8.79 4.99 -3.17
C PHE A 52 7.64 5.79 -3.79
N LEU A 53 6.97 5.21 -4.78
CA LEU A 53 5.78 5.77 -5.41
C LEU A 53 4.63 4.77 -5.34
N GLY A 54 3.60 5.08 -4.57
CA GLY A 54 2.34 4.34 -4.56
C GLY A 54 1.38 4.90 -5.62
N VAL A 55 0.91 4.08 -6.56
CA VAL A 55 -0.08 4.47 -7.57
C VAL A 55 -1.36 3.67 -7.35
N ALA A 56 -2.48 4.34 -7.09
CA ALA A 56 -3.74 3.70 -6.72
C ALA A 56 -3.55 2.64 -5.62
N GLY A 57 -2.66 2.88 -4.65
CA GLY A 57 -2.26 1.86 -3.69
C GLY A 57 -3.42 1.44 -2.77
N ALA A 58 -3.59 0.16 -2.52
CA ALA A 58 -4.54 -0.34 -1.53
C ALA A 58 -3.95 -0.27 -0.10
N ASN A 59 -3.47 0.91 0.29
CA ASN A 59 -2.62 1.08 1.48
C ASN A 59 -3.40 1.03 2.81
N ARG A 60 -4.72 1.24 2.75
CA ARG A 60 -5.62 1.20 3.92
C ARG A 60 -6.86 0.35 3.72
N ASP A 61 -7.28 0.14 2.48
CA ASP A 61 -8.42 -0.69 2.10
C ASP A 61 -8.36 -0.98 0.59
N ALA A 62 -9.22 -1.86 0.09
CA ALA A 62 -9.51 -2.05 -1.32
C ALA A 62 -11.03 -2.06 -1.47
N VAL A 63 -11.64 -0.90 -1.24
CA VAL A 63 -13.06 -0.71 -0.90
C VAL A 63 -13.97 -1.36 -1.94
N TYR A 64 -13.80 -1.01 -3.22
CA TYR A 64 -14.70 -1.49 -4.27
C TYR A 64 -14.37 -2.91 -4.69
N LEU A 65 -13.10 -3.27 -4.77
CA LEU A 65 -12.65 -4.64 -5.03
C LEU A 65 -13.19 -5.61 -3.97
N CYS A 66 -13.10 -5.27 -2.69
CA CYS A 66 -13.59 -6.13 -1.61
C CYS A 66 -15.11 -6.16 -1.51
N LYS A 67 -15.81 -5.10 -1.94
CA LYS A 67 -17.27 -5.12 -2.13
C LYS A 67 -17.70 -5.98 -3.32
N LEU A 68 -16.94 -5.97 -4.41
CA LEU A 68 -17.19 -6.82 -5.59
C LEU A 68 -16.94 -8.29 -5.24
N LEU A 69 -15.87 -8.57 -4.52
CA LEU A 69 -15.49 -9.90 -4.03
C LEU A 69 -16.22 -10.27 -2.72
N GLN A 70 -17.51 -9.95 -2.62
CA GLN A 70 -18.34 -10.14 -1.42
C GLN A 70 -18.33 -11.58 -0.89
N TYR A 71 -18.21 -12.57 -1.78
CA TYR A 71 -18.09 -13.98 -1.39
C TYR A 71 -16.77 -14.24 -0.65
N SER A 72 -15.64 -13.83 -1.24
CA SER A 72 -14.31 -13.87 -0.62
C SER A 72 -14.28 -13.11 0.72
N TYR A 73 -14.92 -11.94 0.75
CA TYR A 73 -15.06 -11.10 1.94
C TYR A 73 -15.82 -11.80 3.09
N LYS A 74 -16.95 -12.47 2.79
CA LYS A 74 -17.78 -13.13 3.79
C LYS A 74 -17.16 -14.43 4.32
N HIS A 75 -16.41 -15.13 3.47
CA HIS A 75 -15.82 -16.43 3.81
C HIS A 75 -14.35 -16.36 4.22
N GLY A 76 -13.73 -15.18 4.21
CA GLY A 76 -12.37 -14.99 4.70
C GLY A 76 -11.28 -15.59 3.80
N TYR A 77 -11.56 -15.75 2.51
CA TYR A 77 -10.60 -16.26 1.51
C TYR A 77 -10.25 -15.17 0.49
N GLY A 78 -9.13 -15.33 -0.22
CA GLY A 78 -8.71 -14.37 -1.25
C GLY A 78 -8.18 -13.04 -0.67
N PRO A 79 -8.14 -11.97 -1.48
CA PRO A 79 -7.40 -10.76 -1.13
C PRO A 79 -8.07 -9.89 -0.06
N CYS A 80 -9.27 -10.22 0.41
CA CYS A 80 -10.07 -9.37 1.30
C CYS A 80 -10.34 -9.98 2.69
N ASN A 81 -9.47 -10.89 3.12
CA ASN A 81 -9.56 -11.51 4.45
C ASN A 81 -8.98 -10.62 5.56
N ASN A 82 -9.29 -10.90 6.83
CA ASN A 82 -8.89 -10.06 7.97
C ASN A 82 -7.44 -10.29 8.44
N VAL A 83 -6.72 -11.26 7.89
CA VAL A 83 -5.36 -11.59 8.30
C VAL A 83 -4.36 -11.01 7.31
N THR A 84 -4.31 -11.56 6.09
CA THR A 84 -3.36 -11.18 5.03
C THR A 84 -3.97 -10.31 3.94
N GLY A 85 -5.26 -10.00 4.03
CA GLY A 85 -5.98 -9.25 3.01
C GLY A 85 -5.69 -7.75 3.02
N ILE A 86 -6.23 -7.06 2.02
CA ILE A 86 -6.18 -5.62 1.82
C ILE A 86 -7.50 -4.95 2.21
N ARG A 87 -8.19 -5.50 3.22
CA ARG A 87 -9.40 -4.91 3.81
C ARG A 87 -9.01 -3.98 4.97
N CYS A 88 -9.74 -2.88 5.14
CA CYS A 88 -9.64 -2.02 6.33
C CYS A 88 -9.57 -2.84 7.64
N HIS A 89 -8.59 -2.53 8.50
CA HIS A 89 -8.31 -3.22 9.77
C HIS A 89 -7.97 -4.72 9.66
N SER A 90 -7.48 -5.16 8.49
CA SER A 90 -6.79 -6.46 8.40
C SER A 90 -5.46 -6.38 9.14
N ARG A 91 -5.02 -7.49 9.75
CA ARG A 91 -3.75 -7.54 10.49
C ARG A 91 -2.56 -7.09 9.63
N PHE A 92 -2.59 -7.43 8.34
CA PHE A 92 -1.60 -7.02 7.36
C PHE A 92 -1.53 -5.49 7.20
N LEU A 93 -2.66 -4.83 6.96
CA LEU A 93 -2.67 -3.37 6.81
C LEU A 93 -2.43 -2.64 8.13
N ASP A 94 -2.84 -3.20 9.26
CA ASP A 94 -2.57 -2.64 10.59
C ASP A 94 -1.09 -2.71 10.94
N ASP A 95 -0.40 -3.82 10.61
CA ASP A 95 1.05 -3.92 10.77
C ASP A 95 1.79 -2.84 9.95
N LEU A 96 1.35 -2.59 8.71
CA LEU A 96 1.95 -1.56 7.84
C LEU A 96 1.66 -0.13 8.31
N ASN A 97 0.49 0.11 8.90
CA ASN A 97 0.01 1.45 9.26
C ASN A 97 0.12 1.75 10.77
N GLY A 98 0.77 0.87 11.53
CA GLY A 98 0.94 0.99 12.98
C GLY A 98 1.56 2.33 13.40
N GLU A 99 1.31 2.73 14.65
CA GLU A 99 1.68 4.06 15.15
C GLU A 99 3.17 4.38 14.98
N ASN A 100 4.04 3.40 15.26
CA ASN A 100 5.50 3.50 15.15
C ASN A 100 6.04 3.21 13.74
N ARG A 101 5.16 3.09 12.73
CA ARG A 101 5.53 2.84 11.34
C ARG A 101 5.30 4.11 10.53
N SER A 102 6.39 4.80 10.21
CA SER A 102 6.36 5.98 9.35
C SER A 102 7.63 6.02 8.53
N ARG A 103 7.49 6.35 7.24
CA ARG A 103 8.59 6.55 6.29
C ARG A 103 9.56 5.39 6.08
N PHE A 104 9.20 4.16 6.43
CA PHE A 104 10.07 3.01 6.21
C PHE A 104 10.14 2.62 4.72
N GLU A 105 9.25 3.13 3.89
CA GLU A 105 9.13 2.79 2.47
C GLU A 105 10.33 3.27 1.65
N ALA A 106 10.99 4.36 2.04
CA ALA A 106 12.12 4.91 1.31
C ALA A 106 13.02 5.81 2.18
N SER A 107 14.30 5.86 1.83
CA SER A 107 15.28 6.69 2.52
C SER A 107 15.22 8.18 2.16
N LYS A 108 14.68 8.54 0.98
CA LYS A 108 14.58 9.95 0.54
C LYS A 108 13.15 10.42 0.40
N ARG A 109 12.37 9.83 -0.52
CA ARG A 109 11.05 10.38 -0.89
C ARG A 109 9.97 9.31 -0.99
N ILE A 110 8.76 9.66 -0.55
CA ILE A 110 7.56 8.84 -0.64
C ILE A 110 6.47 9.66 -1.31
N TYR A 111 5.96 9.14 -2.43
CA TYR A 111 4.93 9.78 -3.24
C TYR A 111 3.69 8.90 -3.33
N THR A 112 2.53 9.52 -3.47
CA THR A 112 1.30 8.81 -3.83
C THR A 112 0.58 9.48 -4.98
N ILE A 113 0.00 8.68 -5.88
CA ILE A 113 -0.84 9.12 -6.99
C ILE A 113 -2.14 8.32 -6.92
N TYR A 114 -3.29 8.98 -6.87
CA TYR A 114 -4.59 8.31 -6.86
C TYR A 114 -5.70 9.24 -7.33
N SER A 115 -6.89 8.68 -7.58
CA SER A 115 -8.06 9.44 -8.02
C SER A 115 -9.24 9.24 -7.07
N GLU A 116 -10.12 10.24 -6.98
CA GLU A 116 -11.38 10.12 -6.23
C GLU A 116 -12.37 9.18 -6.92
N THR A 117 -12.19 8.93 -8.22
CA THR A 117 -13.06 8.09 -9.05
C THR A 117 -12.45 6.72 -9.35
N ASP A 118 -11.47 6.27 -8.55
CA ASP A 118 -10.92 4.92 -8.70
C ASP A 118 -12.00 3.87 -8.41
N GLU A 119 -12.42 3.15 -9.45
CA GLU A 119 -13.53 2.19 -9.40
C GLU A 119 -13.15 0.82 -8.83
N ILE A 120 -11.86 0.59 -8.55
CA ILE A 120 -11.34 -0.70 -8.08
C ILE A 120 -10.88 -0.62 -6.61
N VAL A 121 -9.95 0.26 -6.31
CA VAL A 121 -9.39 0.43 -4.96
C VAL A 121 -10.30 1.33 -4.12
N GLY A 122 -10.89 2.34 -4.74
CA GLY A 122 -11.73 3.33 -4.09
C GLY A 122 -10.97 4.46 -3.43
N PHE A 123 -11.72 5.41 -2.88
CA PHE A 123 -11.19 6.71 -2.47
C PHE A 123 -10.98 6.86 -0.97
N LYS A 124 -11.98 6.48 -0.16
CA LYS A 124 -11.94 6.56 1.31
C LYS A 124 -12.14 5.19 1.95
N ASP A 125 -11.30 4.87 2.93
CA ASP A 125 -11.39 3.66 3.74
C ASP A 125 -12.55 3.73 4.74
N CYS A 126 -12.67 2.69 5.57
CA CYS A 126 -13.73 2.58 6.56
C CYS A 126 -13.65 3.60 7.70
N ASP A 127 -12.50 4.27 7.88
CA ASP A 127 -12.28 5.34 8.86
C ASP A 127 -12.39 6.75 8.22
N GLY A 128 -12.71 6.82 6.92
CA GLY A 128 -12.82 8.06 6.16
C GLY A 128 -11.48 8.66 5.70
N LYS A 129 -10.36 7.95 5.84
CA LYS A 129 -9.04 8.35 5.35
C LYS A 129 -8.86 7.93 3.89
N TYR A 130 -7.96 8.61 3.17
CA TYR A 130 -7.71 8.28 1.78
C TYR A 130 -7.01 6.92 1.64
N VAL A 131 -7.60 6.03 0.85
CA VAL A 131 -7.19 4.63 0.75
C VAL A 131 -5.72 4.48 0.32
N SER A 132 -5.30 5.31 -0.63
CA SER A 132 -3.97 5.22 -1.23
C SER A 132 -2.89 6.01 -0.52
N GLU A 133 -3.22 6.79 0.51
CA GLU A 133 -2.20 7.54 1.25
C GLU A 133 -1.32 6.65 2.13
N ILE A 134 -0.05 7.03 2.20
CA ILE A 134 0.96 6.43 3.07
C ILE A 134 1.30 7.44 4.17
N LYS A 135 1.38 6.96 5.41
CA LYS A 135 1.74 7.81 6.56
C LYS A 135 3.14 8.39 6.37
N GLY A 136 3.24 9.71 6.42
CA GLY A 136 4.51 10.42 6.27
C GLY A 136 5.00 10.56 4.83
N GLN A 137 4.13 10.37 3.83
CA GLN A 137 4.43 10.69 2.43
C GLN A 137 4.80 12.17 2.24
N ASP A 138 5.70 12.45 1.30
CA ASP A 138 6.20 13.80 1.01
C ASP A 138 5.25 14.59 0.12
N HIS A 139 4.69 13.95 -0.91
CA HIS A 139 3.76 14.60 -1.83
C HIS A 139 2.71 13.63 -2.37
N THR A 140 1.59 14.22 -2.82
CA THR A 140 0.45 13.50 -3.37
C THR A 140 -0.01 14.17 -4.65
N LEU A 141 -0.21 13.39 -5.70
CA LEU A 141 -0.98 13.79 -6.86
C LEU A 141 -2.36 13.13 -6.79
N LYS A 142 -3.35 13.93 -6.39
CA LYS A 142 -4.74 13.50 -6.36
C LYS A 142 -5.45 14.01 -7.60
N HIS A 143 -6.04 13.12 -8.39
CA HIS A 143 -6.84 13.49 -9.55
C HIS A 143 -8.34 13.55 -9.19
N ASP A 144 -8.91 14.76 -9.28
CA ASP A 144 -10.34 15.05 -9.08
C ASP A 144 -10.99 15.26 -10.46
N PHE A 145 -11.80 14.31 -10.92
CA PHE A 145 -12.64 14.49 -12.10
C PHE A 145 -13.86 15.34 -11.72
N ARG A 146 -13.71 16.66 -11.77
CA ARG A 146 -14.87 17.57 -11.81
C ARG A 146 -15.36 17.64 -13.24
N ILE A 147 -16.51 17.02 -13.52
CA ILE A 147 -17.29 17.39 -14.71
C ILE A 147 -17.81 18.79 -14.43
N GLU A 148 -17.13 19.81 -14.95
CA GLU A 148 -17.71 21.14 -15.09
C GLU A 148 -18.83 21.00 -16.14
N ILE A 149 -20.06 20.76 -15.67
CA ILE A 149 -21.23 20.96 -16.51
C ILE A 149 -21.31 22.48 -16.68
N ALA A 150 -20.82 22.96 -17.83
CA ALA A 150 -21.06 24.32 -18.26
C ALA A 150 -22.58 24.52 -18.37
N ASN A 151 -23.14 25.30 -17.44
CA ASN A 151 -24.52 25.79 -17.52
C ASN A 151 -24.63 26.89 -18.56
#